data_AF-A0A699XHX2-F1
#
_entry.id   AF-A0A699XHX2-F1
#
_cell.length_a   1.000
_cell.length_b   1.000
_cell.length_c   1.000
_cell.angle_alpha   90.00
_cell.angle_beta   90.00
_cell.angle_gamma   90.00
#
_symmetry.space_group_name_H-M   'P 1'
#
loop_
_entity.id
_entity.type
_entity.pdbx_description
1 polymer ?
#
loop_
_entity_poly.entity_id
_entity_poly.type
_entity_poly.pdbx_seq_one_letter_code
_entity_poly.pdbx_strand_id
1 'polypeptide(L)' 'MRAIRGNRIAMIFQEPMTSLNPLQSIEKQINEVLGLHKGLTGKAATRRTLELLELVGIPEPTKRLK' A
#
# COMPACT_ATOMS: atom_id res chain seq x y z
N MET A 1 14.10 -12.00 10.69
CA MET A 1 12.72 -11.69 11.11
C MET A 1 11.81 -11.13 10.00
N ARG A 2 12.33 -10.36 9.03
CA ARG A 2 11.56 -9.76 7.91
C ARG A 2 10.82 -10.77 7.01
N ALA A 3 11.24 -12.03 6.94
CA ALA A 3 10.55 -13.05 6.14
C ALA A 3 9.15 -13.43 6.68
N ILE A 4 8.91 -13.23 7.99
CA ILE A 4 7.64 -13.56 8.64
C ILE A 4 6.75 -12.31 8.75
N ARG A 5 7.32 -11.19 9.21
CA ARG A 5 6.60 -9.92 9.36
C ARG A 5 6.35 -9.27 7.99
N GLY A 6 5.18 -8.69 7.79
CA GLY A 6 4.73 -8.08 6.53
C GLY A 6 4.10 -9.07 5.55
N ASN A 7 4.72 -10.24 5.32
CA ASN A 7 4.16 -11.26 4.40
C ASN A 7 3.22 -12.27 5.07
N ARG A 8 3.44 -12.62 6.35
CA ARG A 8 2.60 -13.57 7.09
C ARG A 8 1.88 -12.96 8.28
N ILE A 9 2.49 -11.95 8.91
CA ILE A 9 1.94 -11.26 10.07
C ILE A 9 2.09 -9.76 9.84
N ALA A 10 0.97 -9.04 9.82
CA ALA A 10 0.92 -7.58 9.74
C ALA A 10 0.19 -7.02 10.96
N MET A 11 0.46 -5.75 11.28
CA MET A 11 -0.19 -5.03 12.37
C MET A 11 -1.05 -3.92 11.78
N ILE A 12 -2.25 -3.73 12.32
CA ILE A 12 -3.13 -2.59 12.02
C ILE A 12 -3.27 -1.79 13.30
N PHE A 13 -2.90 -0.51 13.26
CA PHE A 13 -3.01 0.39 14.41
C PHE A 13 -4.47 0.84 14.60
N GLN A 14 -4.89 0.96 15.86
CA GLN A 14 -6.24 1.44 16.21
C GLN A 14 -6.45 2.93 15.86
N GLU A 15 -5.36 3.71 15.85
CA GLU A 15 -5.33 5.09 15.39
C GLU A 15 -4.68 5.16 13.99
N PRO A 16 -5.41 4.86 12.91
CA PRO A 16 -4.81 4.72 11.57
C PRO A 16 -4.17 6.02 11.07
N MET A 17 -4.65 7.17 11.52
CA MET A 17 -4.15 8.49 11.11
C MET A 17 -2.72 8.76 11.54
N THR A 18 -2.24 8.14 12.63
CA THR A 18 -0.85 8.29 13.09
C THR A 18 0.13 7.40 12.33
N SER A 19 -0.39 6.38 11.62
CA SER A 19 0.42 5.40 10.88
C SER A 19 0.74 5.83 9.45
N LEU A 20 0.03 6.83 8.92
CA LEU A 20 0.25 7.37 7.58
C LEU A 20 1.30 8.48 7.62
N ASN A 21 2.21 8.49 6.64
CA ASN A 21 3.12 9.61 6.45
C ASN A 21 2.45 10.68 5.58
N PRO A 22 2.08 11.86 6.12
CA PRO A 22 1.40 12.90 5.35
C PRO A 22 2.27 13.53 4.26
N LEU A 23 3.59 13.32 4.30
CA LEU A 23 4.53 13.79 3.28
C LEU A 23 4.67 12.81 2.10
N GLN A 24 3.92 11.70 2.09
CA GLN A 24 3.95 10.72 1.02
C GLN A 24 2.56 10.45 0.46
N SER A 25 2.44 10.35 -0.86
CA SER A 25 1.20 9.89 -1.48
C SER A 25 0.87 8.45 -1.06
N ILE A 26 -0.42 8.12 -1.10
CA ILE A 26 -0.90 6.76 -0.85
C ILE A 26 -0.27 5.78 -1.86
N GLU A 27 -0.10 6.20 -3.12
CA GLU A 27 0.58 5.38 -4.13
C GLU A 27 2.00 5.00 -3.68
N LYS A 28 2.78 5.97 -3.23
CA LYS A 28 4.17 5.75 -2.83
C LYS A 28 4.25 4.80 -1.64
N GLN A 29 3.42 4.99 -0.63
CA GLN A 29 3.40 4.16 0.58
C GLN A 29 3.01 2.72 0.27
N ILE A 30 1.98 2.49 -0.56
CA ILE A 30 1.55 1.13 -0.93
C ILE A 30 2.59 0.47 -1.84
N ASN A 31 3.13 1.19 -2.83
CA ASN A 31 4.15 0.67 -3.74
C ASN A 31 5.43 0.27 -3.01
N GLU A 32 5.84 1.00 -1.97
CA GLU A 32 7.00 0.63 -1.14
C GLU A 32 6.80 -0.73 -0.46
N VAL A 33 5.63 -0.95 0.17
CA VAL A 33 5.28 -2.22 0.81
C VAL A 33 5.25 -3.36 -0.22
N LEU A 34 4.66 -3.13 -1.40
CA LEU A 34 4.62 -4.11 -2.49
C LEU A 34 6.02 -4.44 -3.02
N GLY A 35 6.91 -3.46 -3.15
CA GLY A 35 8.30 -3.67 -3.53
C GLY A 35 9.05 -4.52 -2.51
N LEU A 36 8.96 -4.15 -1.24
CA LEU A 36 9.68 -4.82 -0.14
C LEU A 36 9.23 -6.28 0.07
N HIS A 37 7.93 -6.56 -0.08
CA HIS A 37 7.37 -7.85 0.29
C HIS A 37 6.97 -8.74 -0.87
N LYS A 38 6.70 -8.17 -2.05
CA LYS A 38 6.25 -8.89 -3.26
C LYS A 38 7.17 -8.70 -4.47
N GLY A 39 8.20 -7.85 -4.38
CA GLY A 39 9.12 -7.58 -5.48
C GLY A 39 8.49 -6.81 -6.64
N LEU A 40 7.32 -6.19 -6.44
CA LEU A 40 6.62 -5.44 -7.48
C LEU A 40 7.15 -4.00 -7.54
N THR A 41 7.43 -3.52 -8.75
CA THR A 41 7.93 -2.15 -8.99
C THR A 41 7.26 -1.50 -10.20
N GLY A 42 7.39 -0.17 -10.30
CA GLY A 42 6.88 0.62 -11.42
C GLY A 42 5.40 0.36 -11.73
N LYS A 43 5.07 0.16 -13.01
CA LYS A 43 3.69 -0.05 -13.47
C LYS A 43 3.02 -1.28 -12.85
N ALA A 44 3.78 -2.31 -12.50
CA ALA A 44 3.23 -3.51 -11.87
C ALA A 44 2.76 -3.21 -10.44
N ALA A 45 3.54 -2.43 -9.68
CA ALA A 45 3.15 -1.97 -8.35
C ALA A 45 1.93 -1.04 -8.42
N THR A 46 1.95 -0.03 -9.30
CA THR A 46 0.80 0.88 -9.48
C THR A 46 -0.49 0.14 -9.84
N ARG A 47 -0.42 -0.84 -10.76
CA ARG A 47 -1.59 -1.66 -11.11
C ARG A 47 -2.13 -2.44 -9.90
N ARG A 48 -1.23 -3.06 -9.14
CA ARG A 48 -1.61 -3.80 -7.94
C ARG A 48 -2.20 -2.89 -6.87
N THR A 49 -1.66 -1.67 -6.73
CA THR A 49 -2.20 -0.65 -5.82
C THR A 49 -3.63 -0.26 -6.20
N LEU A 50 -3.92 -0.05 -7.48
CA LEU A 50 -5.29 0.21 -7.94
C LEU A 50 -6.24 -0.94 -7.61
N GLU A 51 -5.86 -2.20 -7.91
CA GLU A 51 -6.65 -3.38 -7.57
C GLU A 51 -6.96 -3.46 -6.07
N LEU A 52 -5.98 -3.13 -5.21
CA LEU A 52 -6.17 -3.12 -3.76
C LEU A 52 -7.17 -2.06 -3.32
N LEU A 53 -7.08 -0.85 -3.88
CA LEU A 53 -8.02 0.23 -3.57
C LEU A 53 -9.44 -0.09 -4.03
N GLU A 54 -9.60 -0.73 -5.19
CA GLU A 54 -10.89 -1.24 -5.66
C GLU A 54 -11.46 -2.30 -4.72
N LEU A 55 -10.62 -3.25 -4.29
CA LEU A 55 -11.04 -4.34 -3.40
C LEU A 55 -11.60 -3.84 -2.06
N VAL A 56 -11.05 -2.75 -1.51
CA VAL A 56 -11.53 -2.15 -0.26
C VAL A 56 -12.60 -1.08 -0.48
N GLY A 57 -13.08 -0.91 -1.71
CA GLY A 57 -14.19 -0.01 -2.03
C GLY A 57 -13.84 1.48 -2.03
N ILE A 58 -12.57 1.85 -2.22
CA ILE A 58 -12.20 3.25 -2.39
C ILE A 58 -12.66 3.74 -3.77
N PRO A 59 -13.55 4.75 -3.84
CA PRO A 59 -14.07 5.24 -5.11
C PRO A 59 -12.99 6.01 -5.88
N GLU A 60 -13.05 5.88 -7.20
CA GLU A 60 -12.18 6.58 -8.16
C GLU A 60 -10.67 6.44 -7.85
N PRO A 61 -10.15 5.21 -7.68
CA PRO A 61 -8.78 4.99 -7.19
C PRO A 61 -7.72 5.59 -8.11
N THR A 62 -7.96 5.59 -9.43
CA THR A 62 -7.09 6.25 -10.42
C THR A 62 -6.99 7.76 -10.25
N LYS A 63 -8.02 8.43 -9.73
CA LYS A 63 -7.97 9.86 -9.40
C LYS A 63 -7.27 10.13 -8.06
N ARG A 64 -7.25 9.14 -7.15
CA ARG A 64 -6.72 9.24 -5.79
C ARG A 64 -5.19 9.02 -5.69
N LEU A 65 -4.54 8.49 -6.74
CA LEU A 65 -3.10 8.25 -6.75
C LEU A 65 -2.25 9.46 -7.22
N LYS A 66 -2.88 10.57 -7.61
CA LYS A 66 -2.19 11.78 -8.08
C LYS A 66 -1.79 12.73 -6.95
#